data_AF-A0A8J8DXI4-F1
#
_entry.id   AF-A0A8J8DXI4-F1
#
_cell.length_a   1.000
_cell.length_b   1.000
_cell.length_c   1.000
_cell.angle_alpha   90.00
_cell.angle_beta   90.00
_cell.angle_gamma   90.00
#
_symmetry.space_group_name_H-M   'P 1'
#
loop_
_entity.id
_entity.type
_entity.pdbx_description
1 polymer ?
#
loop_
_entity_poly.entity_id
_entity_poly.type
_entity_poly.pdbx_seq_one_letter_code
_entity_poly.pdbx_strand_id
1 'polypeptide(L)'
;MTVSGRLNSSEGVGDRQNGETDYYITQNLVDFWFRFLWRDYSKLERSELSFDKNDFNAYVGRKFESLVELLVPKLVPFKVIRTGKLWGKFKGKEKSKDSFEIDVVALGRVDIAFLG
;
A
#
# COMPACT_ATOMS: atom_id res chain seq x y z
N MET A 1 -11.91 -10.20 -26.73
CA MET A 1 -11.71 -11.59 -26.25
C MET A 1 -12.17 -11.63 -24.80
N THR A 2 -13.29 -12.30 -24.52
CA THR A 2 -13.82 -12.42 -23.15
C THR A 2 -13.48 -13.81 -22.64
N VAL A 3 -12.75 -13.90 -21.53
CA VAL A 3 -12.50 -15.15 -20.82
C VAL A 3 -13.39 -15.16 -19.58
N SER A 4 -14.37 -16.06 -19.57
CA SER A 4 -15.21 -16.34 -18.41
C SER A 4 -14.61 -17.53 -17.65
N GLY A 5 -14.32 -17.34 -16.37
CA GLY A 5 -13.90 -18.40 -15.46
C GLY A 5 -14.68 -18.30 -14.16
N ARG A 6 -15.48 -19.32 -13.87
CA ARG A 6 -16.20 -19.49 -12.60
C ARG A 6 -15.30 -20.31 -11.68
N LEU A 7 -14.95 -19.77 -10.51
CA LEU A 7 -14.33 -20.56 -9.43
C LEU A 7 -15.15 -20.39 -8.15
N ASN A 8 -15.37 -21.53 -7.50
CA ASN A 8 -16.36 -21.73 -6.46
C ASN A 8 -16.03 -20.99 -5.16
N SER A 9 -17.11 -20.49 -4.55
CA SER A 9 -17.21 -19.89 -3.23
C SER A 9 -16.87 -20.87 -2.11
N SER A 10 -16.06 -20.42 -1.15
CA SER A 10 -16.25 -20.77 0.26
C SER A 10 -15.67 -19.68 1.16
N GLU A 11 -16.55 -19.17 2.03
CA GLU A 11 -16.33 -18.39 3.27
C GLU A 11 -16.64 -16.87 3.23
N GLY A 12 -17.84 -16.55 3.76
CA GLY A 12 -18.11 -15.34 4.55
C GLY A 12 -18.55 -14.06 3.84
N VAL A 13 -19.76 -14.01 3.26
CA VAL A 13 -20.37 -12.75 2.77
C VAL A 13 -21.32 -12.17 3.81
N GLY A 14 -20.92 -11.04 4.40
CA GLY A 14 -21.86 -10.08 4.99
C GLY A 14 -22.42 -9.21 3.88
N ASP A 15 -23.73 -9.29 3.67
CA ASP A 15 -24.46 -8.58 2.61
C ASP A 15 -24.52 -7.06 2.93
N ARG A 16 -23.69 -6.27 2.23
CA ARG A 16 -23.91 -4.84 2.05
C ARG A 16 -24.34 -4.62 0.61
N GLN A 17 -25.64 -4.47 0.43
CA GLN A 17 -26.23 -4.14 -0.86
C GLN A 17 -25.73 -2.75 -1.30
N ASN A 18 -25.28 -2.69 -2.55
CA ASN A 18 -24.63 -1.57 -3.24
C ASN A 18 -23.11 -1.41 -2.98
N GLY A 19 -22.30 -2.37 -3.42
CA GLY A 19 -20.84 -2.27 -3.45
C GLY A 19 -20.30 -2.49 -4.86
N GLU A 20 -19.73 -1.45 -5.47
CA GLU A 20 -18.81 -1.65 -6.60
C GLU A 20 -17.71 -2.60 -6.13
N THR A 21 -17.52 -3.69 -6.85
CA THR A 21 -16.44 -4.64 -6.54
C THR A 21 -15.14 -4.06 -7.08
N ASP A 22 -14.28 -3.57 -6.19
CA ASP A 22 -12.95 -3.11 -6.58
C ASP A 22 -12.05 -4.30 -6.91
N TYR A 23 -11.50 -4.31 -8.11
CA TYR A 23 -10.50 -5.29 -8.54
C TYR A 23 -9.10 -4.69 -8.43
N TYR A 24 -8.18 -5.41 -7.80
CA TYR A 24 -6.79 -4.97 -7.63
C TYR A 24 -5.81 -5.97 -8.26
N ILE A 25 -4.74 -5.45 -8.88
CA ILE A 25 -3.63 -6.25 -9.38
C ILE A 25 -2.63 -6.49 -8.25
N THR A 26 -2.43 -7.76 -7.87
CA THR A 26 -1.57 -8.12 -6.73
C THR A 26 -0.08 -8.18 -7.09
N GLN A 27 0.25 -8.48 -8.34
CA GLN A 27 1.62 -8.58 -8.84
C GLN A 27 2.21 -7.19 -9.11
N ASN A 28 3.24 -6.80 -8.36
CA ASN A 28 3.85 -5.46 -8.43
C ASN A 28 4.35 -5.07 -9.83
N LEU A 29 4.89 -6.01 -10.61
CA LEU A 29 5.36 -5.71 -11.96
C LEU A 29 4.19 -5.46 -12.93
N VAL A 30 3.12 -6.24 -12.81
CA VAL A 30 1.92 -6.12 -13.65
C VAL A 30 1.20 -4.82 -13.33
N ASP A 31 1.03 -4.53 -12.04
CA ASP A 31 0.44 -3.27 -11.55
C ASP A 31 1.25 -2.05 -12.04
N PHE A 32 2.58 -2.12 -11.94
CA PHE A 32 3.47 -1.07 -12.44
C PHE A 32 3.28 -0.83 -13.95
N TRP A 33 3.28 -1.90 -14.74
CA TRP A 33 3.12 -1.82 -16.19
C TRP A 33 1.79 -1.16 -16.56
N PHE A 34 0.66 -1.65 -16.04
CA PHE A 34 -0.64 -1.06 -16.35
C PHE A 34 -0.75 0.41 -15.91
N ARG A 35 -0.14 0.77 -14.77
CA ARG A 35 -0.22 2.13 -14.22
C ARG A 35 0.64 3.15 -14.95
N PHE A 36 1.89 2.79 -15.29
CA PHE A 36 2.89 3.77 -15.74
C PHE A 36 3.23 3.72 -17.22
N LEU A 37 3.26 2.53 -17.83
CA LEU A 37 3.63 2.44 -19.24
C LEU A 37 2.40 2.22 -20.12
N TRP A 38 1.39 1.44 -19.71
CA TRP A 38 0.29 1.07 -20.63
C TRP A 38 -0.55 2.29 -20.98
N ARG A 39 -0.79 3.15 -19.98
CA ARG A 39 -1.51 4.42 -20.14
C ARG A 39 -0.90 5.33 -21.22
N ASP A 40 0.42 5.32 -21.34
CA ASP A 40 1.18 6.19 -22.22
C ASP A 40 2.00 5.38 -23.25
N TYR A 41 1.49 4.23 -23.69
CA TYR A 41 2.24 3.27 -24.51
C TYR A 41 2.76 3.88 -25.81
N SER A 42 1.97 4.72 -26.48
CA SER A 42 2.42 5.41 -27.70
C SER A 42 3.60 6.35 -27.46
N LYS A 43 3.73 6.94 -26.26
CA LYS A 43 4.91 7.75 -25.89
C LYS A 43 6.10 6.85 -25.57
N LEU A 44 5.87 5.68 -24.97
CA LEU A 44 6.91 4.68 -24.76
C LEU A 44 7.54 4.24 -26.08
N GLU A 45 6.73 3.91 -27.09
CA GLU A 45 7.24 3.51 -28.42
C GLU A 45 8.11 4.57 -29.08
N ARG A 46 7.80 5.85 -28.86
CA ARG A 46 8.59 6.98 -29.38
C ARG A 46 9.75 7.39 -28.47
N SER A 47 10.00 6.68 -27.37
CA SER A 47 11.01 7.03 -26.35
C SER A 47 10.81 8.42 -25.72
N GLU A 48 9.56 8.86 -25.64
CA GLU A 48 9.11 10.15 -25.07
C GLU A 48 8.46 9.98 -23.69
N LEU A 49 8.45 8.75 -23.15
CA LEU A 49 7.80 8.47 -21.89
C LEU A 49 8.51 9.20 -20.74
N SER A 50 7.73 9.98 -20.00
CA SER A 50 8.15 10.59 -18.75
C SER A 50 7.13 10.28 -17.67
N PHE A 51 7.61 10.14 -16.44
CA PHE A 51 6.76 9.92 -15.29
C PHE A 51 6.62 11.22 -14.50
N ASP A 52 5.42 11.48 -14.01
CA ASP A 52 5.28 12.41 -12.92
C ASP A 52 6.03 11.84 -11.70
N LYS A 53 7.07 12.55 -11.26
CA LYS A 53 7.96 12.08 -10.19
C LYS A 53 7.20 11.87 -8.88
N ASN A 54 6.19 12.69 -8.60
CA ASN A 54 5.40 12.58 -7.37
C ASN A 54 4.53 11.33 -7.40
N ASP A 55 3.86 11.05 -8.52
CA ASP A 55 3.04 9.85 -8.70
C ASP A 55 3.88 8.57 -8.67
N PHE A 56 5.05 8.58 -9.31
CA PHE A 56 6.00 7.47 -9.26
C PHE A 56 6.50 7.22 -7.83
N ASN A 57 6.95 8.26 -7.13
CA ASN A 57 7.41 8.15 -5.75
C ASN A 57 6.30 7.66 -4.82
N ALA A 58 5.08 8.17 -4.98
CA ALA A 58 3.94 7.74 -4.19
C ALA A 58 3.61 6.24 -4.42
N TYR A 59 3.74 5.76 -5.66
CA TYR A 59 3.60 4.33 -5.96
C TYR A 59 4.66 3.48 -5.28
N VAL A 60 5.94 3.82 -5.48
CA VAL A 60 7.05 3.06 -4.90
C VAL A 60 6.97 3.08 -3.38
N GLY A 61 6.66 4.23 -2.77
CA GLY A 61 6.46 4.36 -1.34
C GLY A 61 5.39 3.39 -0.80
N ARG A 62 4.21 3.34 -1.42
CA ARG A 62 3.15 2.39 -1.02
C ARG A 62 3.59 0.93 -1.15
N LYS A 63 4.29 0.58 -2.23
CA LYS A 63 4.80 -0.80 -2.43
C LYS A 63 5.87 -1.16 -1.42
N PHE A 64 6.75 -0.22 -1.09
CA PHE A 64 7.78 -0.38 -0.07
C PHE A 64 7.16 -0.55 1.31
N GLU A 65 6.20 0.28 1.68
CA GLU A 65 5.46 0.17 2.94
C GLU A 65 4.82 -1.21 3.09
N SER A 66 4.11 -1.69 2.06
CA SER A 66 3.50 -3.03 2.04
C SER A 66 4.55 -4.15 2.23
N LEU A 67 5.74 -3.98 1.65
CA LEU A 67 6.85 -4.93 1.84
C LEU A 67 7.38 -4.89 3.27
N VAL A 68 7.54 -3.70 3.86
CA VAL A 68 7.99 -3.55 5.25
C VAL A 68 6.99 -4.16 6.21
N GLU A 69 5.69 -3.95 6.04
CA GLU A 69 4.65 -4.58 6.86
C GLU A 69 4.72 -6.11 6.80
N LEU A 70 4.96 -6.69 5.61
CA LEU A 70 5.13 -8.12 5.42
C LEU A 70 6.39 -8.66 6.12
N LEU A 71 7.48 -7.89 6.09
CA LEU A 71 8.78 -8.31 6.61
C LEU A 71 8.99 -7.99 8.09
N VAL A 72 8.24 -7.04 8.65
CA VAL A 72 8.36 -6.58 10.04
C VAL A 72 8.44 -7.72 11.07
N PRO A 73 7.64 -8.80 10.97
CA PRO A 73 7.73 -9.92 11.93
C PRO A 73 9.08 -10.63 11.96
N LYS A 74 9.90 -10.46 10.91
CA LYS A 74 11.27 -10.99 10.81
C LYS A 74 12.35 -9.96 11.15
N LEU A 75 12.00 -8.68 11.19
CA LEU A 75 12.95 -7.58 11.39
C LEU A 75 13.06 -7.14 12.86
N VAL A 76 12.08 -7.49 13.70
CA VAL A 76 12.02 -7.06 15.10
C VAL A 76 12.25 -8.24 16.05
N PRO A 77 12.86 -8.04 17.23
CA PRO A 77 13.18 -9.12 18.17
C PRO A 77 12.00 -9.54 19.06
N PHE A 78 10.76 -9.37 18.59
CA PHE A 78 9.54 -9.73 19.34
C PHE A 78 8.44 -10.23 18.40
N LYS A 79 7.47 -10.97 18.97
CA LYS A 79 6.31 -11.44 18.21
C LYS A 79 5.37 -10.27 17.90
N VAL A 80 5.26 -9.94 16.62
CA VAL A 80 4.31 -8.93 16.14
C VAL A 80 2.89 -9.49 16.21
N ILE A 81 2.01 -8.74 16.87
CA ILE A 81 0.57 -9.01 16.99
C ILE A 81 -0.21 -8.19 15.97
N ARG A 82 0.26 -6.97 15.69
CA ARG A 82 -0.38 -6.05 14.76
C ARG A 82 0.64 -5.09 14.15
N THR A 83 0.42 -4.73 12.89
CA THR A 83 1.07 -3.61 12.21
C THR A 83 0.06 -2.51 11.88
N GLY A 84 0.54 -1.29 11.67
CA GLY A 84 -0.25 -0.22 11.08
C GLY A 84 0.42 1.14 11.18
N LYS A 85 -0.29 2.18 10.74
CA LYS A 85 0.19 3.57 10.76
C LYS A 85 -0.05 4.24 12.11
N LEU A 86 0.84 5.13 12.50
CA LEU A 86 0.63 6.02 13.65
C LEU A 86 0.63 7.47 13.21
N TRP A 87 -0.43 8.17 13.59
CA TRP A 87 -0.57 9.61 13.43
C TRP A 87 -0.68 10.25 14.80
N GLY A 88 0.15 11.26 15.07
CA GLY A 88 0.21 11.88 16.38
C GLY A 88 0.38 13.39 16.31
N LYS A 89 0.31 14.02 17.48
CA LYS A 89 0.66 15.44 17.67
C LYS A 89 1.63 15.58 18.83
N PHE A 90 2.62 16.46 18.69
CA PHE A 90 3.50 16.81 19.79
C PHE A 90 2.73 17.66 20.83
N LYS A 91 2.83 17.30 22.12
CA LYS A 91 2.16 18.06 23.19
C LYS A 91 2.84 19.44 23.36
N GLY A 92 2.02 20.49 23.48
CA GLY A 92 2.46 21.82 23.93
C GLY A 92 2.86 22.83 22.86
N LYS A 93 2.50 22.64 21.58
CA LYS A 93 2.78 23.59 20.49
C LYS A 93 1.54 23.87 19.61
N GLU A 94 1.54 25.03 18.94
CA GLU A 94 0.38 25.61 18.25
C GLU A 94 0.05 24.95 16.88
N LYS A 95 -1.27 24.91 16.61
CA LYS A 95 -2.05 24.05 15.69
C LYS A 95 -1.65 23.87 14.21
N SER A 96 -0.46 24.20 13.72
CA SER A 96 -0.16 24.05 12.27
C SER A 96 1.15 23.39 11.86
N LYS A 97 2.06 23.02 12.79
CA LYS A 97 3.34 22.37 12.46
C LYS A 97 3.72 21.15 13.33
N ASP A 98 2.75 20.56 14.03
CA ASP A 98 3.05 19.64 15.15
C ASP A 98 2.52 18.21 14.99
N SER A 99 2.06 17.81 13.81
CA SER A 99 1.68 16.41 13.55
C SER A 99 2.83 15.60 13.00
N PHE A 100 2.93 14.33 13.42
CA PHE A 100 3.86 13.37 12.85
C PHE A 100 3.10 12.15 12.32
N GLU A 101 3.69 11.51 11.32
CA GLU A 101 3.28 10.23 10.76
C GLU A 101 4.43 9.24 10.94
N ILE A 102 4.09 7.99 11.27
CA ILE A 102 5.00 6.84 11.20
C ILE A 102 4.31 5.82 10.31
N ASP A 103 4.96 5.49 9.20
CA ASP A 103 4.41 4.65 8.14
C ASP A 103 4.13 3.23 8.62
N VAL A 104 5.04 2.64 9.40
CA VAL A 104 4.83 1.30 9.95
C VAL A 104 5.19 1.25 11.44
N VAL A 105 4.21 0.86 12.25
CA VAL A 105 4.37 0.56 13.67
C VAL A 105 4.09 -0.92 13.89
N ALA A 106 5.01 -1.61 14.55
CA ALA A 106 4.84 -3.01 14.95
C ALA A 106 4.55 -3.10 16.44
N LEU A 107 3.44 -3.74 16.82
CA LEU A 107 3.02 -3.92 18.21
C LEU A 107 3.24 -5.37 18.66
N GLY A 108 3.97 -5.54 19.75
CA GLY A 108 4.07 -6.78 20.52
C GLY A 108 3.09 -6.78 21.70
N ARG A 109 3.25 -7.73 22.64
CA ARG A 109 2.45 -7.73 23.89
C ARG A 109 2.82 -6.58 24.82
N VAL A 110 4.11 -6.28 24.90
CA VAL A 110 4.68 -5.24 25.77
C VAL A 110 5.68 -4.35 25.01
N ASP A 111 5.98 -4.69 23.77
CA ASP A 111 6.97 -4.04 22.92
C ASP A 111 6.33 -3.24 21.79
N ILE A 112 7.02 -2.21 21.32
CA ILE A 112 6.64 -1.41 20.15
C ILE A 112 7.89 -1.07 19.33
N ALA A 113 7.77 -1.14 18.01
CA ALA A 113 8.79 -0.66 17.08
C ALA A 113 8.18 0.34 16.10
N PHE A 114 8.94 1.38 15.77
CA PHE A 114 8.60 2.41 14.80
C PHE A 114 9.51 2.30 13.59
N LEU A 115 8.94 2.26 12.39
CA LEU A 115 9.65 2.19 11.12
C LEU A 115 9.12 3.31 10.23
N GLY A 116 10.03 4.14 9.71
CA GLY A 116 9.77 5.27 8.83
C GLY A 116 11.04 5.67 8.10
#